data_AF-A0A1G7EAA2-F1
#
_entry.id   AF-A0A1G7EAA2-F1
#
_cell.length_a   1.000
_cell.length_b   1.000
_cell.length_c   1.000
_cell.angle_alpha   90.00
_cell.angle_beta   90.00
_cell.angle_gamma   90.00
#
_symmetry.space_group_name_H-M   'P 1'
#
loop_
_entity.id
_entity.type
_entity.pdbx_description
1 polymer ?
#
loop_
_entity_poly.entity_id
_entity_poly.type
_entity_poly.pdbx_seq_one_letter_code
_entity_poly.pdbx_strand_id
1 'polypeptide(L)'
;MKPLFPFAFALLLGCNAAGPGFRGIEPVGAEVEGSRFLIRVRDDMAEVTRINPEFPARFGPIAARAQKAVYLETGCIPAWVSGDPAMMVMGLSCDGRAAPKQPGGSVLSCEIYDAFVTEGLGGTAAVECREG
;
A
#
# COMPACT_ATOMS: atom_id res chain seq x y z
N MET A 1 24.20 -19.78 -32.83
CA MET A 1 24.07 -19.70 -31.35
C MET A 1 23.31 -18.41 -31.05
N LYS A 2 21.98 -18.49 -30.93
CA LYS A 2 21.11 -17.33 -30.73
C LYS A 2 21.10 -17.01 -29.23
N PRO A 3 21.35 -15.76 -28.81
CA PRO A 3 21.38 -15.41 -27.40
C PRO A 3 19.95 -15.44 -26.85
N LEU A 4 19.57 -16.56 -26.23
CA LEU A 4 18.30 -16.73 -25.51
C LEU A 4 18.34 -16.07 -24.11
N PHE A 5 19.47 -15.45 -23.76
CA PHE A 5 19.75 -14.87 -22.46
C PHE A 5 19.07 -13.52 -22.13
N PRO A 6 18.78 -12.59 -23.08
CA PRO A 6 18.26 -11.28 -22.71
C PRO A 6 16.79 -11.28 -22.34
N PHE A 7 16.01 -12.31 -22.72
CA PHE A 7 14.57 -12.37 -22.45
C PHE A 7 14.25 -12.70 -20.98
N ALA A 8 15.07 -13.55 -20.35
CA ALA A 8 14.90 -13.90 -18.94
C ALA A 8 15.20 -12.73 -17.98
N PHE A 9 16.14 -11.85 -18.35
CA PHE A 9 16.51 -10.70 -17.52
C PHE A 9 15.44 -9.60 -17.52
N ALA A 10 14.69 -9.44 -18.63
CA ALA A 10 13.61 -8.46 -18.74
C ALA A 10 12.43 -8.74 -17.78
N LEU A 11 12.22 -10.00 -17.38
CA LEU A 11 11.14 -10.41 -16.48
C LEU A 11 11.37 -10.05 -15.00
N LEU A 12 12.61 -9.73 -14.61
CA LEU A 12 12.97 -9.45 -13.20
C LEU A 12 12.82 -7.97 -12.80
N LEU A 13 12.52 -7.07 -13.75
CA LEU A 13 12.44 -5.62 -13.48
C LEU A 13 11.09 -5.16 -12.90
N GLY A 14 10.12 -6.06 -12.72
CA GLY A 14 8.73 -5.70 -12.41
C GLY A 14 8.32 -5.69 -10.93
N CYS A 15 9.19 -6.07 -9.98
CA CYS A 15 8.74 -6.34 -8.60
C CYS A 15 8.28 -5.12 -7.77
N ASN A 16 8.40 -3.89 -8.27
CA ASN A 16 7.98 -2.66 -7.56
C ASN A 16 7.25 -1.67 -8.48
N ALA A 17 6.48 -2.17 -9.45
CA ALA A 17 5.75 -1.34 -10.40
C ALA A 17 4.73 -0.43 -9.69
N ALA A 18 4.61 0.81 -10.16
CA ALA A 18 3.64 1.77 -9.64
C ALA A 18 2.20 1.33 -9.94
N GLY A 19 1.27 1.65 -9.04
CA GLY A 19 -0.16 1.47 -9.26
C GLY A 19 -0.68 2.29 -10.44
N PRO A 20 -1.87 1.98 -10.99
CA PRO A 20 -2.42 2.67 -12.17
C PRO A 20 -2.41 4.20 -12.06
N GLY A 21 -2.73 4.73 -10.88
CA GLY A 21 -2.74 6.16 -10.57
C GLY A 21 -1.36 6.82 -10.44
N PHE A 22 -0.27 6.05 -10.47
CA PHE A 22 1.10 6.53 -10.29
C PHE A 22 2.09 6.05 -11.36
N ARG A 23 1.59 5.38 -12.42
CA ARG A 23 2.42 4.92 -13.55
C ARG A 23 3.23 6.05 -14.17
N GLY A 24 4.49 5.76 -14.48
CA GLY A 24 5.43 6.71 -15.08
C GLY A 24 6.04 7.71 -14.11
N ILE A 25 5.73 7.64 -12.81
CA ILE A 25 6.39 8.45 -11.78
C ILE A 25 7.58 7.67 -11.24
N GLU A 26 8.76 8.29 -11.35
CA GLU A 26 9.98 7.78 -10.75
C GLU A 26 9.87 7.89 -9.22
N PRO A 27 10.05 6.79 -8.47
CA PRO A 27 9.93 6.83 -7.03
C PRO A 27 11.14 7.50 -6.36
N VAL A 28 10.89 8.18 -5.24
CA VAL A 28 11.94 8.63 -4.32
C VAL A 28 12.08 7.63 -3.18
N GLY A 29 13.32 7.24 -2.88
CA GLY A 29 13.62 6.34 -1.77
C GLY A 29 13.69 7.07 -0.43
N ALA A 30 13.00 6.56 0.59
CA ALA A 30 13.06 7.10 1.94
C ALA A 30 13.25 5.97 2.97
N GLU A 31 13.98 6.26 4.05
CA GLU A 31 14.15 5.37 5.18
C GLU A 31 13.75 6.07 6.47
N VAL A 32 12.83 5.46 7.22
CA VAL A 32 12.32 5.99 8.48
C VAL A 32 12.26 4.85 9.49
N GLU A 33 13.03 4.97 10.56
CA GLU A 33 12.97 4.04 11.70
C GLU A 33 13.10 2.57 11.26
N GLY A 34 14.05 2.30 10.34
CA GLY A 34 14.34 0.98 9.79
C GLY A 34 13.38 0.48 8.70
N SER A 35 12.27 1.16 8.43
CA SER A 35 11.43 0.87 7.26
C SER A 35 11.91 1.66 6.04
N ARG A 36 11.97 0.98 4.90
CA ARG A 36 12.44 1.52 3.62
C ARG A 36 11.28 1.57 2.63
N PHE A 37 11.08 2.72 2.02
CA PHE A 37 9.94 3.01 1.16
C PHE A 37 10.38 3.58 -0.19
N LEU A 38 9.58 3.30 -1.22
CA LEU A 38 9.55 4.01 -2.48
C LEU A 38 8.29 4.87 -2.49
N ILE A 39 8.47 6.19 -2.63
CA ILE A 39 7.40 7.19 -2.57
C ILE A 39 7.18 7.75 -3.98
N ARG A 40 5.93 7.76 -4.43
CA ARG A 40 5.52 8.42 -5.68
C ARG A 40 4.44 9.43 -5.36
N VAL A 41 4.63 10.67 -5.79
CA VAL A 41 3.69 11.76 -5.52
C VAL A 41 3.07 12.22 -6.82
N ARG A 42 1.75 12.37 -6.84
CA ARG A 42 0.97 12.94 -7.94
C ARG A 42 -0.08 13.85 -7.36
N ASP A 43 -0.01 15.13 -7.69
CA ASP A 43 -0.90 16.15 -7.12
C ASP A 43 -0.90 16.06 -5.58
N ASP A 44 -2.07 16.00 -4.96
CA ASP A 44 -2.23 15.87 -3.50
C ASP A 44 -2.38 14.41 -3.04
N MET A 45 -1.74 13.46 -3.75
CA MET A 45 -1.78 12.03 -3.45
C MET A 45 -0.36 11.45 -3.45
N ALA A 46 -0.12 10.46 -2.58
CA ALA A 46 1.12 9.68 -2.59
C ALA A 46 0.85 8.18 -2.55
N GLU A 47 1.59 7.42 -3.34
CA GLU A 47 1.74 5.97 -3.24
C GLU A 47 3.08 5.64 -2.57
N VAL A 48 3.04 4.75 -1.60
CA VAL A 48 4.20 4.36 -0.80
C VAL A 48 4.32 2.85 -0.81
N THR A 49 5.37 2.34 -1.45
CA THR A 49 5.68 0.90 -1.50
C THR A 49 6.81 0.59 -0.53
N ARG A 50 6.60 -0.30 0.45
CA ARG A 50 7.66 -0.79 1.33
C ARG A 50 8.53 -1.80 0.58
N ILE A 51 9.85 -1.61 0.64
CA ILE A 51 10.83 -2.42 -0.12
C ILE A 51 11.74 -3.30 0.75
N ASN A 52 11.60 -3.24 2.07
CA ASN A 52 12.31 -4.13 2.99
C ASN A 52 11.37 -5.17 3.62
N PRO A 53 11.88 -6.38 3.90
CA PRO A 53 11.17 -7.32 4.76
C PRO A 53 11.17 -6.79 6.20
N GLU A 54 10.02 -6.85 6.87
CA GLU A 54 9.90 -6.52 8.29
C GLU A 54 8.72 -7.28 8.90
N PHE A 55 8.95 -7.87 10.08
CA PHE A 55 8.03 -8.73 10.80
C PHE A 55 7.93 -8.35 12.29
N PRO A 56 6.71 -8.32 12.88
CA PRO A 56 5.42 -8.51 12.21
C PRO A 56 5.05 -7.28 11.37
N ALA A 57 4.52 -7.52 10.16
CA ALA A 57 4.11 -6.46 9.24
C ALA A 57 2.77 -5.83 9.66
N ARG A 58 2.71 -5.20 10.83
CA ARG A 58 1.50 -4.56 11.34
C ARG A 58 1.25 -3.25 10.62
N PHE A 59 0.04 -3.06 10.10
CA PHE A 59 -0.33 -1.89 9.31
C PHE A 59 -0.10 -0.58 10.06
N GLY A 60 -0.63 -0.41 11.27
CA GLY A 60 -0.55 0.86 12.03
C GLY A 60 0.88 1.42 12.16
N PRO A 61 1.84 0.68 12.75
CA PRO A 61 3.22 1.16 12.89
C PRO A 61 3.96 1.40 11.56
N ILE A 62 3.68 0.60 10.53
CA ILE A 62 4.31 0.79 9.21
C ILE A 62 3.70 2.01 8.50
N ALA A 63 2.38 2.17 8.56
CA ALA A 63 1.65 3.30 8.00
C ALA A 63 2.08 4.63 8.65
N ALA A 64 2.27 4.66 9.97
CA ALA A 64 2.78 5.85 10.66
C ALA A 64 4.18 6.27 10.16
N ARG A 65 5.09 5.30 9.97
CA ARG A 65 6.42 5.55 9.40
C ARG A 65 6.36 5.98 7.94
N ALA A 66 5.47 5.41 7.15
CA ALA A 66 5.22 5.81 5.76
C ALA A 66 4.67 7.24 5.67
N GLN A 67 3.69 7.61 6.50
CA GLN A 67 3.17 8.98 6.59
C GLN A 67 4.27 9.96 6.99
N LYS A 68 5.12 9.60 7.96
CA LYS A 68 6.29 10.41 8.34
C LYS A 68 7.27 10.56 7.18
N ALA A 69 7.56 9.49 6.44
CA ALA A 69 8.43 9.55 5.26
C ALA A 69 7.87 10.51 4.20
N VAL A 70 6.57 10.45 3.90
CA VAL A 70 5.93 11.35 2.93
C VAL A 70 5.90 12.80 3.41
N TYR A 71 5.63 13.04 4.69
CA TYR A 71 5.70 14.39 5.26
C TYR A 71 7.11 14.97 5.13
N LEU A 72 8.15 14.18 5.43
CA LEU A 72 9.55 14.63 5.30
C LEU A 72 9.94 14.88 3.84
N GLU A 73 9.43 14.10 2.90
CA GLU A 73 9.72 14.24 1.46
C GLU A 73 8.97 15.43 0.82
N THR A 74 7.73 15.69 1.23
CA THR A 74 6.83 16.64 0.54
C THR A 74 6.54 17.92 1.32
N GLY A 75 6.68 17.90 2.64
CA GLY A 75 6.17 18.95 3.53
C GLY A 75 4.65 18.96 3.71
N CYS A 76 3.90 18.12 2.97
CA CYS A 76 2.44 18.05 3.07
C CYS A 76 1.99 17.09 4.16
N ILE A 77 0.86 17.41 4.81
CA ILE A 77 0.30 16.61 5.90
C ILE A 77 -0.47 15.42 5.32
N PRO A 78 -0.11 14.15 5.61
CA PRO A 78 -0.91 13.00 5.20
C PRO A 78 -2.20 12.93 6.02
N ALA A 79 -3.33 13.29 5.43
CA ALA A 79 -4.60 13.40 6.13
C ALA A 79 -5.26 12.03 6.38
N TRP A 80 -5.01 11.06 5.51
CA TRP A 80 -5.46 9.67 5.64
C TRP A 80 -4.49 8.75 4.93
N VAL A 81 -4.48 7.48 5.32
CA VAL A 81 -3.67 6.42 4.70
C VAL A 81 -4.52 5.15 4.58
N SER A 82 -4.39 4.43 3.47
CA SER A 82 -5.13 3.21 3.17
C SER A 82 -4.26 2.23 2.38
N GLY A 83 -4.72 0.98 2.26
CA GLY A 83 -3.99 -0.12 1.61
C GLY A 83 -3.54 -1.17 2.62
N ASP A 84 -2.38 -1.75 2.37
CA ASP A 84 -1.77 -2.80 3.19
C ASP A 84 -0.35 -2.40 3.64
N PRO A 85 0.32 -3.17 4.52
CA PRO A 85 1.64 -2.81 5.02
C PRO A 85 2.78 -2.84 3.97
N ALA A 86 2.55 -3.39 2.78
CA ALA A 86 3.49 -3.41 1.68
C ALA A 86 3.25 -2.29 0.66
N MET A 87 1.99 -1.93 0.40
CA MET A 87 1.62 -0.84 -0.51
C MET A 87 0.50 0.02 0.09
N MET A 88 0.79 1.30 0.23
CA MET A 88 -0.10 2.29 0.84
C MET A 88 -0.37 3.43 -0.13
N VAL A 89 -1.56 4.01 -0.03
CA VAL A 89 -1.93 5.26 -0.67
C VAL A 89 -2.42 6.24 0.39
N MET A 90 -2.07 7.50 0.23
CA MET A 90 -2.45 8.57 1.14
C MET A 90 -2.84 9.84 0.41
N GLY A 91 -3.79 10.57 0.98
CA GLY A 91 -4.17 11.92 0.56
C GLY A 91 -3.42 12.96 1.38
N LEU A 92 -2.91 13.97 0.69
CA LEU A 92 -2.05 15.00 1.24
C LEU A 92 -2.79 16.33 1.36
N SER A 93 -2.60 17.00 2.48
CA SER A 93 -3.03 18.37 2.69
C SER A 93 -1.80 19.27 2.54
N CYS A 94 -1.67 19.90 1.37
CA CYS A 94 -0.57 20.80 1.03
C CYS A 94 -1.03 22.27 1.09
N ASP A 95 -0.23 23.16 1.67
CA ASP A 95 -0.49 24.62 1.69
C ASP A 95 -1.88 25.03 2.23
N GLY A 96 -2.39 24.27 3.20
CA GLY A 96 -3.71 24.49 3.80
C GLY A 96 -4.90 24.04 2.93
N ARG A 97 -4.66 23.47 1.74
CA ARG A 97 -5.71 22.84 0.92
C ARG A 97 -6.11 21.51 1.55
N ALA A 98 -7.41 21.22 1.54
CA ALA A 98 -7.92 19.95 2.04
C ALA A 98 -7.42 18.79 1.16
N ALA A 99 -7.07 17.68 1.80
CA ALA A 99 -6.69 16.47 1.08
C ALA A 99 -7.85 15.94 0.21
N PRO A 100 -7.56 15.26 -0.91
CA PRO A 100 -8.55 14.54 -1.68
C PRO A 100 -9.36 13.59 -0.78
N LYS A 101 -10.62 13.33 -1.14
CA LYS A 101 -11.42 12.35 -0.40
C LYS A 101 -10.73 10.98 -0.47
N GLN A 102 -10.69 10.29 0.67
CA GLN A 102 -10.23 8.90 0.69
C GLN A 102 -11.06 8.08 -0.31
N PRO A 103 -10.42 7.32 -1.21
CA PRO A 103 -11.14 6.42 -2.11
C PRO A 103 -12.03 5.50 -1.26
N GLY A 104 -13.34 5.59 -1.49
CA GLY A 104 -14.28 4.68 -0.85
C GLY A 104 -14.04 3.26 -1.37
N GLY A 105 -13.93 2.30 -0.46
CA GLY A 105 -14.05 0.89 -0.85
C GLY A 105 -15.48 0.58 -1.25
N SER A 106 -15.68 -0.42 -2.11
CA SER A 106 -16.98 -1.08 -2.22
C SER A 106 -17.33 -1.65 -0.85
N VAL A 107 -18.49 -1.28 -0.30
CA VAL A 107 -18.99 -1.91 0.92
C VAL A 107 -19.42 -3.32 0.54
N LEU A 108 -18.76 -4.33 1.09
CA LEU A 108 -19.20 -5.71 0.96
C LEU A 108 -20.05 -6.06 2.20
N SER A 109 -21.29 -6.46 1.96
CA SER A 109 -22.13 -7.10 2.97
C SER A 109 -21.90 -8.60 2.89
N CYS A 110 -21.31 -9.18 3.93
CA CYS A 110 -20.96 -10.59 3.95
C CYS A 110 -21.81 -11.36 4.97
N GLU A 111 -22.49 -12.40 4.51
CA GLU A 111 -23.23 -13.34 5.36
C GLU A 111 -22.43 -14.63 5.54
N ILE A 112 -22.34 -15.13 6.76
CA ILE A 112 -21.69 -16.41 7.07
C ILE A 112 -22.70 -17.53 6.82
N TYR A 113 -22.37 -18.48 5.95
CA TYR A 113 -23.27 -19.61 5.65
C TYR A 113 -22.73 -20.96 6.16
N ASP A 114 -21.44 -21.05 6.46
CA ASP A 114 -20.84 -22.19 7.16
C ASP A 114 -19.72 -21.72 8.07
N ALA A 115 -19.60 -22.32 9.25
CA ALA A 115 -18.54 -21.99 10.19
C ALA A 115 -18.19 -23.19 11.07
N PHE A 116 -16.90 -23.47 11.17
CA PHE A 116 -16.34 -24.44 12.09
C PHE A 116 -15.47 -23.70 13.11
N VAL A 117 -15.75 -23.87 14.40
CA VAL A 117 -14.97 -23.26 15.49
C VAL A 117 -14.58 -24.34 16.49
N THR A 118 -13.29 -24.38 16.84
CA THR A 118 -12.77 -25.19 17.93
C THR A 118 -12.37 -24.30 19.10
N GLU A 119 -12.77 -24.71 20.32
CA GLU A 119 -12.34 -24.03 21.53
C GLU A 119 -10.81 -24.00 21.64
N GLY A 120 -10.25 -22.80 21.78
CA GLY A 120 -8.81 -22.59 22.00
C GLY A 120 -7.93 -22.52 20.74
N LEU A 121 -8.43 -22.87 19.55
CA LEU A 121 -7.65 -22.88 18.30
C LEU A 121 -8.19 -21.94 17.21
N GLY A 122 -9.37 -21.35 17.43
CA GLY A 122 -10.04 -20.51 16.43
C GLY A 122 -10.92 -21.32 15.49
N GLY A 123 -11.26 -20.76 14.34
CA GLY A 123 -12.20 -21.38 13.40
C GLY A 123 -12.08 -20.84 11.99
N THR A 124 -12.74 -21.52 11.04
CA THR A 124 -12.89 -21.08 9.66
C THR A 124 -14.36 -20.82 9.36
N ALA A 125 -14.65 -19.81 8.54
CA ALA A 125 -16.00 -19.50 8.09
C ALA A 125 -16.01 -19.34 6.58
N ALA A 126 -17.06 -19.87 5.94
CA ALA A 126 -17.40 -19.59 4.56
C ALA A 126 -18.40 -18.43 4.53
N VAL A 127 -18.08 -17.42 3.73
CA VAL A 127 -18.88 -16.20 3.60
C VAL A 127 -19.36 -16.02 2.17
N GLU A 128 -20.59 -15.55 2.01
CA GLU A 128 -21.11 -15.02 0.75
C GLU A 128 -21.16 -13.50 0.88
N CYS A 129 -20.43 -12.80 0.00
CA CYS A 129 -20.37 -11.34 0.03
C CYS A 129 -21.09 -10.75 -1.18
N ARG A 130 -21.84 -9.67 -0.96
CA ARG A 130 -22.49 -8.87 -2.01
C ARG A 130 -22.07 -7.41 -1.88
N GLU A 131 -22.00 -6.70 -2.98
CA GLU A 131 -21.85 -5.24 -2.96
C GLU A 131 -23.12 -4.61 -2.36
N GLY A 132 -22.92 -3.69 -1.42
CA GLY A 132 -23.97 -2.94 -0.73
C GLY A 132 -24.31 -1.60 -1.37
#